data_AF-A0A1I4E3R3-F1
#
_entry.id   AF-A0A1I4E3R3-F1
#
_cell.length_a   1.000
_cell.length_b   1.000
_cell.length_c   1.000
_cell.angle_alpha   90.00
_cell.angle_beta   90.00
_cell.angle_gamma   90.00
#
_symmetry.space_group_name_H-M   'P 1'
#
loop_
_entity.id
_entity.type
_entity.pdbx_description
1 polymer ?
#
loop_
_entity_poly.entity_id
_entity_poly.type
_entity_poly.pdbx_seq_one_letter_code
_entity_poly.pdbx_strand_id
1 'polypeptide(L)'
;MVKQLLQLESETVTERPLKIPFDFSNKESLPKGKDPGDTIVISPITVRTWFKLKPLLLSIDSGDFDKVVASENPLPDAELSEIIGKYGELLMDIVCIGIHNKKSDPPAWFREVLKDNCTWKDIYILLNAILFRIGYNPFCKSITTVQSVSPMDEAEIIAARKNLKSWMRTDRSAE
;
A
#
# COMPACT_ATOMS: atom_id res chain seq x y z
N MET A 1 -5.70 5.35 -26.27
CA MET A 1 -6.08 6.74 -25.92
C MET A 1 -7.10 6.67 -24.79
N VAL A 2 -6.71 7.15 -23.60
CA VAL A 2 -7.36 6.85 -22.32
C VAL A 2 -8.67 7.63 -22.15
N LYS A 3 -9.80 6.92 -22.18
CA LYS A 3 -11.10 7.38 -21.67
C LYS A 3 -11.39 6.91 -20.23
N GLN A 4 -10.41 6.26 -19.58
CA GLN A 4 -10.61 5.47 -18.37
C GLN A 4 -10.39 6.23 -17.04
N LEU A 5 -9.76 7.42 -17.07
CA LEU A 5 -9.41 8.14 -15.84
C LEU A 5 -10.65 8.61 -15.05
N LEU A 6 -11.67 9.14 -15.75
CA LEU A 6 -12.91 9.63 -15.12
C LEU A 6 -13.77 8.52 -14.49
N GLN A 7 -13.71 7.31 -15.05
CA GLN A 7 -14.46 6.16 -14.53
C GLN A 7 -13.80 5.60 -13.26
N LEU A 8 -12.46 5.60 -13.22
CA LEU A 8 -11.68 5.25 -12.03
C LEU A 8 -11.94 6.21 -10.86
N GLU A 9 -12.09 7.52 -11.14
CA GLU A 9 -12.42 8.55 -10.14
C GLU A 9 -13.85 8.38 -9.59
N SER A 10 -14.85 8.10 -10.43
CA SER A 10 -16.24 7.92 -9.98
C SER A 10 -16.44 6.65 -9.14
N GLU A 11 -15.76 5.55 -9.48
CA GLU A 11 -15.89 4.28 -8.74
C GLU A 11 -15.24 4.35 -7.35
N THR A 12 -14.28 5.26 -7.17
CA THR A 12 -13.56 5.43 -5.90
C THR A 12 -14.24 6.36 -4.91
N VAL A 13 -15.10 7.28 -5.37
CA VAL A 13 -16.02 8.05 -4.51
C VAL A 13 -17.11 7.16 -3.88
N THR A 14 -17.41 6.00 -4.46
CA THR A 14 -18.58 5.17 -4.09
C THR A 14 -18.27 3.94 -3.23
N GLU A 15 -17.07 3.84 -2.63
CA GLU A 15 -16.59 2.67 -1.88
C GLU A 15 -16.61 1.34 -2.68
N ARG A 16 -16.76 1.39 -4.01
CA ARG A 16 -16.84 0.18 -4.85
C ARG A 16 -15.45 -0.38 -5.12
N PRO A 17 -15.26 -1.72 -5.14
CA PRO A 17 -13.99 -2.35 -5.48
C PRO A 17 -13.44 -1.89 -6.84
N LEU A 18 -12.17 -1.51 -6.87
CA LEU A 18 -11.45 -1.21 -8.11
C LEU A 18 -11.08 -2.54 -8.78
N LYS A 19 -11.42 -2.69 -10.06
CA LYS A 19 -11.12 -3.88 -10.85
C LYS A 19 -10.07 -3.53 -11.91
N ILE A 20 -8.90 -4.15 -11.81
CA ILE A 20 -7.77 -3.94 -12.73
C ILE A 20 -7.65 -5.20 -13.58
N PRO A 21 -7.87 -5.14 -14.90
CA PRO A 21 -7.60 -6.26 -15.79
C PRO A 21 -6.15 -6.73 -15.64
N PHE A 22 -5.94 -8.02 -15.44
CA PHE A 22 -4.62 -8.58 -15.16
C PHE A 22 -4.50 -9.99 -15.75
N ASP A 23 -3.45 -10.24 -16.53
CA ASP A 23 -3.20 -11.53 -17.15
C ASP A 23 -2.16 -12.32 -16.35
N PHE A 24 -2.58 -13.41 -15.71
CA PHE A 24 -1.68 -14.36 -15.05
C PHE A 24 -1.02 -15.28 -16.09
N SER A 25 -0.05 -14.70 -16.81
CA SER A 25 0.66 -15.33 -17.93
C SER A 25 1.40 -16.61 -17.52
N ASN A 26 2.05 -16.58 -16.36
CA ASN A 26 2.79 -17.72 -15.80
C ASN A 26 1.83 -18.63 -15.02
N LYS A 27 1.20 -19.56 -15.74
CA LYS A 27 0.25 -20.52 -15.16
C LYS A 27 0.93 -21.62 -14.34
N GLU A 28 2.23 -21.82 -14.49
CA GLU A 28 2.98 -22.85 -13.75
C GLU A 28 3.18 -22.47 -12.28
N SER A 29 3.20 -21.16 -11.96
CA SER A 29 3.30 -20.69 -10.58
C SER A 29 1.99 -20.86 -9.79
N LEU A 30 0.86 -21.12 -10.47
CA LEU A 30 -0.43 -21.30 -9.82
C LEU A 30 -0.54 -22.66 -9.11
N PRO A 31 -1.00 -22.70 -7.85
CA PRO A 31 -1.28 -23.97 -7.18
C PRO A 31 -2.35 -24.78 -7.93
N LYS A 32 -2.22 -26.11 -7.91
CA LYS A 32 -3.17 -27.01 -8.57
C LYS A 32 -4.61 -26.73 -8.14
N GLY A 33 -5.49 -26.53 -9.14
CA GLY A 33 -6.92 -26.27 -8.92
C GLY A 33 -7.25 -24.84 -8.47
N LYS A 34 -6.30 -23.91 -8.50
CA LYS A 34 -6.56 -22.48 -8.31
C LYS A 34 -6.71 -21.78 -9.65
N ASP A 35 -7.78 -21.00 -9.77
CA ASP A 35 -7.99 -20.07 -10.87
C ASP A 35 -7.99 -18.64 -10.27
N PRO A 36 -7.00 -17.80 -10.62
CA PRO A 36 -6.94 -16.42 -10.14
C PRO A 36 -7.87 -15.48 -10.92
N GLY A 37 -8.49 -15.94 -12.02
CA GLY A 37 -9.27 -15.10 -12.94
C GLY A 37 -8.39 -14.20 -13.83
N ASP A 38 -9.00 -13.15 -14.37
CA ASP A 38 -8.39 -12.20 -15.33
C ASP A 38 -8.31 -10.76 -14.80
N THR A 39 -8.52 -10.59 -13.48
CA THR A 39 -8.68 -9.27 -12.85
C THR A 39 -8.14 -9.30 -11.43
N ILE A 40 -7.34 -8.29 -11.08
CA ILE A 40 -7.01 -7.98 -9.69
C ILE A 40 -8.04 -7.01 -9.12
N VAL A 41 -8.60 -7.35 -7.94
CA VAL A 41 -9.63 -6.55 -7.28
C VAL A 41 -9.09 -5.89 -6.02
N ILE A 42 -9.07 -4.56 -5.98
CA ILE A 42 -8.65 -3.76 -4.83
C ILE A 42 -9.88 -3.13 -4.18
N SER A 43 -10.33 -3.75 -3.09
CA SER A 43 -11.47 -3.28 -2.29
C SER A 43 -11.07 -2.08 -1.39
N PRO A 44 -12.02 -1.31 -0.84
CA PRO A 44 -11.70 -0.31 0.18
C PRO A 44 -10.88 -0.92 1.32
N ILE A 45 -9.78 -0.25 1.70
CA ILE A 45 -8.85 -0.77 2.71
C ILE A 45 -9.52 -0.72 4.08
N THR A 46 -9.59 -1.89 4.74
CA THR A 46 -10.13 -1.96 6.10
C THR A 46 -9.15 -1.38 7.12
N VAL A 47 -9.65 -0.92 8.26
CA VAL A 47 -8.81 -0.44 9.38
C VAL A 47 -7.75 -1.48 9.77
N ARG A 48 -8.13 -2.76 9.83
CA ARG A 48 -7.21 -3.85 10.16
C ARG A 48 -6.08 -3.98 9.14
N THR A 49 -6.40 -3.97 7.85
CA THR A 49 -5.41 -4.02 6.78
C THR A 49 -4.52 -2.79 6.82
N TRP A 50 -5.08 -1.60 7.08
CA TRP A 50 -4.30 -0.38 7.29
C TRP A 50 -3.27 -0.54 8.42
N PHE A 51 -3.65 -1.12 9.56
CA PHE A 51 -2.68 -1.38 10.64
C PHE A 51 -1.56 -2.33 10.23
N LYS A 52 -1.79 -3.26 9.30
CA LYS A 52 -0.73 -4.12 8.73
C LYS A 52 0.15 -3.34 7.74
N LEU A 53 -0.45 -2.48 6.91
CA LEU A 53 0.26 -1.70 5.88
C LEU A 53 1.08 -0.55 6.46
N LYS A 54 0.56 0.17 7.46
CA LYS A 54 1.17 1.35 8.05
C LYS A 54 2.65 1.17 8.46
N PRO A 55 3.05 0.14 9.23
CA PRO A 55 4.46 -0.04 9.59
C PRO A 55 5.36 -0.31 8.38
N LEU A 56 4.85 -0.99 7.35
CA LEU A 56 5.61 -1.26 6.12
C LEU A 56 5.81 0.04 5.32
N LEU A 57 4.77 0.86 5.18
CA LEU A 57 4.85 2.15 4.52
C LEU A 57 5.82 3.11 5.23
N LEU A 58 5.82 3.12 6.57
CA LEU A 58 6.74 3.94 7.38
C LEU A 58 8.19 3.44 7.36
N SER A 59 8.46 2.25 6.81
CA SER A 59 9.83 1.73 6.66
C SER A 59 10.49 2.18 5.35
N ILE A 60 9.72 2.78 4.43
CA ILE A 60 10.23 3.46 3.24
C ILE A 60 10.77 4.83 3.67
N ASP A 61 11.93 5.24 3.16
CA ASP A 61 12.47 6.57 3.42
C ASP A 61 11.47 7.63 2.93
N SER A 62 11.27 8.70 3.70
CA SER A 62 10.25 9.70 3.35
C SER A 62 10.51 10.36 2.01
N GLY A 63 11.77 10.63 1.65
CA GLY A 63 12.12 11.23 0.37
C GLY A 63 11.87 10.29 -0.81
N ASP A 64 12.09 8.99 -0.60
CA ASP A 64 11.78 7.96 -1.61
C ASP A 64 10.27 7.72 -1.72
N PHE A 65 9.55 7.71 -0.59
CA PHE A 65 8.10 7.55 -0.54
C PHE A 65 7.38 8.68 -1.30
N ASP A 66 7.81 9.93 -1.10
CA ASP A 66 7.24 11.08 -1.78
C ASP A 66 7.39 10.97 -3.30
N LYS A 67 8.53 10.46 -3.79
CA LYS A 67 8.75 10.22 -5.23
C LYS A 67 7.85 9.11 -5.78
N VAL A 68 7.59 8.07 -5.00
CA VAL A 68 6.70 6.96 -5.38
C VAL A 68 5.25 7.46 -5.52
N VAL A 69 4.81 8.37 -4.63
CA VAL A 69 3.43 8.90 -4.57
C VAL A 69 3.19 10.08 -5.51
N ALA A 70 4.18 10.96 -5.69
CA ALA A 70 4.02 12.22 -6.43
C ALA A 70 4.08 12.07 -7.95
N SER A 71 4.41 10.90 -8.48
CA SER A 71 4.50 10.70 -9.93
C SER A 71 3.10 10.61 -10.54
N GLU A 72 2.69 11.68 -11.22
CA GLU A 72 1.53 11.69 -12.14
C GLU A 72 1.78 10.82 -13.39
N ASN A 73 3.04 10.39 -13.61
CA ASN A 73 3.42 9.56 -14.74
C ASN A 73 3.04 8.09 -14.47
N PRO A 74 2.36 7.42 -15.41
CA PRO A 74 1.96 6.02 -15.26
C PRO A 74 3.13 5.03 -15.41
N LEU A 75 4.35 5.51 -15.69
CA LEU A 75 5.53 4.70 -15.94
C LEU A 75 6.70 5.18 -15.08
N PRO A 76 7.39 4.26 -14.39
CA PRO A 76 8.58 4.61 -13.63
C PRO A 76 9.71 5.04 -14.57
N ASP A 77 10.33 6.17 -14.28
CA ASP A 77 11.60 6.59 -14.88
C ASP A 77 12.78 5.85 -14.23
N ALA A 78 14.01 6.21 -14.60
CA ALA A 78 15.20 5.55 -14.08
C ALA A 78 15.34 5.69 -12.56
N GLU A 79 15.04 6.87 -12.02
CA GLU A 79 15.12 7.15 -10.58
C GLU A 79 14.06 6.35 -9.82
N LEU A 80 12.82 6.35 -10.29
CA LEU A 80 11.74 5.59 -9.68
C LEU A 80 11.97 4.07 -9.79
N SER A 81 12.62 3.62 -10.87
CA SER A 81 13.02 2.21 -11.02
C SER A 81 14.06 1.78 -9.98
N GLU A 82 15.03 2.64 -9.66
CA GLU A 82 16.00 2.38 -8.59
C GLU A 82 15.33 2.29 -7.21
N ILE A 83 14.36 3.19 -6.94
CA ILE A 83 13.59 3.16 -5.69
C ILE A 83 12.75 1.88 -5.60
N ILE A 84 12.06 1.49 -6.67
CA ILE A 84 11.28 0.24 -6.71
C ILE A 84 12.19 -0.96 -6.49
N GLY A 85 13.38 -0.98 -7.11
CA GLY A 85 14.37 -2.03 -6.91
C GLY A 85 14.86 -2.11 -5.46
N LYS A 86 15.17 -0.96 -4.85
CA LYS A 86 15.61 -0.85 -3.45
C LYS A 86 14.60 -1.44 -2.46
N TYR A 87 13.31 -1.22 -2.70
CA TYR A 87 12.23 -1.67 -1.80
C TYR A 87 11.46 -2.89 -2.31
N GLY A 88 11.93 -3.59 -3.34
CA GLY A 88 11.12 -4.56 -4.10
C GLY A 88 10.37 -5.60 -3.26
N GLU A 89 11.03 -6.25 -2.30
CA GLU A 89 10.37 -7.25 -1.42
C GLU A 89 9.35 -6.60 -0.48
N LEU A 90 9.65 -5.41 0.06
CA LEU A 90 8.75 -4.65 0.92
C LEU A 90 7.51 -4.18 0.14
N LEU A 91 7.70 -3.67 -1.08
CA LEU A 91 6.62 -3.25 -1.96
C LEU A 91 5.73 -4.44 -2.34
N MET A 92 6.33 -5.61 -2.58
CA MET A 92 5.57 -6.84 -2.82
C MET A 92 4.70 -7.22 -1.62
N ASP A 93 5.23 -7.11 -0.40
CA ASP A 93 4.47 -7.41 0.82
C ASP A 93 3.29 -6.43 0.99
N ILE A 94 3.52 -5.13 0.75
CA ILE A 94 2.48 -4.09 0.74
C ILE A 94 1.39 -4.43 -0.28
N VAL A 95 1.79 -4.78 -1.51
CA VAL A 95 0.86 -5.15 -2.58
C VAL A 95 0.04 -6.40 -2.22
N CYS A 96 0.69 -7.44 -1.70
CA CYS A 96 0.01 -8.67 -1.28
C CYS A 96 -1.02 -8.41 -0.19
N ILE A 97 -0.66 -7.63 0.83
CA ILE A 97 -1.56 -7.29 1.94
C ILE A 97 -2.72 -6.42 1.43
N GLY A 98 -2.44 -5.44 0.58
CA GLY A 98 -3.44 -4.52 0.04
C GLY A 98 -4.46 -5.19 -0.89
N ILE A 99 -4.02 -6.14 -1.73
CA ILE A 99 -4.94 -6.91 -2.58
C ILE A 99 -5.75 -7.91 -1.74
N HIS A 100 -5.09 -8.64 -0.82
CA HIS A 100 -5.77 -9.66 -0.01
C HIS A 100 -6.81 -9.05 0.94
N ASN A 101 -6.49 -7.93 1.60
CA ASN A 101 -7.38 -7.09 2.43
C ASN A 101 -8.37 -7.87 3.32
N LYS A 102 -7.89 -8.93 3.97
CA LYS A 102 -8.67 -9.81 4.85
C LYS A 102 -8.04 -9.91 6.23
N LYS A 103 -8.78 -10.50 7.18
CA LYS A 103 -8.31 -10.75 8.54
C LYS A 103 -7.09 -11.68 8.57
N SER A 104 -7.14 -12.76 7.80
CA SER A 104 -6.02 -13.69 7.66
C SER A 104 -4.85 -13.04 6.94
N ASP A 105 -3.67 -13.60 7.06
CA ASP A 105 -2.55 -13.20 6.22
C ASP A 105 -2.74 -13.72 4.78
N PRO A 106 -2.10 -13.06 3.79
CA PRO A 106 -2.09 -13.57 2.43
C PRO A 106 -1.50 -14.99 2.42
N PRO A 107 -2.07 -15.94 1.67
CA PRO A 107 -1.47 -17.26 1.51
C PRO A 107 -0.06 -17.15 0.94
N ALA A 108 0.89 -17.98 1.39
CA ALA A 108 2.27 -17.92 0.91
C ALA A 108 2.40 -18.02 -0.62
N TRP A 109 1.61 -18.89 -1.25
CA TRP A 109 1.58 -19.04 -2.71
C TRP A 109 1.13 -17.77 -3.44
N PHE A 110 0.30 -16.93 -2.82
CA PHE A 110 -0.24 -15.74 -3.47
C PHE A 110 0.87 -14.72 -3.77
N ARG A 111 1.81 -14.59 -2.84
CA ARG A 111 2.99 -13.75 -3.00
C ARG A 111 3.86 -14.20 -4.15
N GLU A 112 4.18 -15.49 -4.20
CA GLU A 112 5.02 -16.05 -5.26
C GLU A 112 4.33 -15.97 -6.62
N VAL A 113 3.02 -16.24 -6.70
CA VAL A 113 2.25 -16.05 -7.94
C VAL A 113 2.31 -14.60 -8.42
N LEU A 114 2.11 -13.61 -7.55
CA LEU A 114 2.23 -12.21 -7.93
C LEU A 114 3.66 -11.86 -8.36
N LYS A 115 4.67 -12.36 -7.66
CA LYS A 115 6.08 -12.15 -8.02
C LYS A 115 6.43 -12.70 -9.40
N ASP A 116 5.90 -13.87 -9.73
CA ASP A 116 6.16 -14.56 -10.99
C ASP A 116 5.35 -14.01 -12.18
N ASN A 117 4.29 -13.23 -11.91
CA ASN A 117 3.40 -12.70 -12.93
C ASN A 117 3.44 -11.16 -13.05
N CYS A 118 4.07 -10.46 -12.12
CA CYS A 118 4.18 -9.00 -12.14
C CYS A 118 5.58 -8.55 -12.58
N THR A 119 5.62 -7.57 -13.48
CA THR A 119 6.81 -6.75 -13.67
C THR A 119 6.90 -5.69 -12.56
N TRP A 120 8.05 -5.03 -12.44
CA TRP A 120 8.21 -3.88 -11.53
C TRP A 120 7.21 -2.75 -11.81
N LYS A 121 6.81 -2.58 -13.06
CA LYS A 121 5.78 -1.63 -13.46
C LYS A 121 4.41 -2.05 -12.95
N ASP A 122 4.07 -3.32 -13.01
CA ASP A 122 2.79 -3.82 -12.49
C ASP A 122 2.73 -3.66 -10.97
N ILE A 123 3.82 -3.94 -10.26
CA ILE A 123 3.95 -3.70 -8.82
C ILE A 123 3.70 -2.21 -8.51
N TYR A 124 4.30 -1.30 -9.27
CA TYR A 124 4.10 0.15 -9.09
C TYR A 124 2.64 0.58 -9.30
N ILE A 125 1.98 0.07 -10.35
CA ILE A 125 0.56 0.36 -10.63
C ILE A 125 -0.33 -0.16 -9.49
N LEU A 126 -0.10 -1.40 -9.04
CA LEU A 126 -0.85 -2.02 -7.95
C LEU A 126 -0.64 -1.30 -6.62
N LEU A 127 0.59 -0.89 -6.33
CA LEU A 127 0.93 -0.09 -5.16
C LEU A 127 0.16 1.23 -5.14
N ASN A 128 0.20 1.99 -6.24
CA ASN A 128 -0.53 3.26 -6.34
C ASN A 128 -2.04 3.08 -6.17
N ALA A 129 -2.60 2.03 -6.76
CA ALA A 129 -4.00 1.69 -6.59
C ALA A 129 -4.36 1.39 -5.12
N ILE A 130 -3.46 0.77 -4.33
CA ILE A 130 -3.65 0.56 -2.88
C ILE A 130 -3.51 1.88 -2.11
N LEU A 131 -2.46 2.67 -2.38
CA LEU A 131 -2.20 3.95 -1.70
C LEU A 131 -3.35 4.94 -1.90
N PHE A 132 -3.88 5.01 -3.12
CA PHE A 132 -5.07 5.80 -3.44
C PHE A 132 -6.26 5.42 -2.55
N ARG A 133 -6.46 4.13 -2.27
CA ARG A 133 -7.55 3.60 -1.45
C ARG A 133 -7.34 3.83 0.05
N ILE A 134 -6.09 3.96 0.48
CA ILE A 134 -5.75 4.43 1.83
C ILE A 134 -6.08 5.92 1.96
N GLY A 135 -5.63 6.76 1.02
CA GLY A 135 -5.83 8.21 1.03
C GLY A 135 -7.31 8.64 0.96
N TYR A 136 -8.18 7.80 0.39
CA TYR A 136 -9.62 8.03 0.35
C TYR A 136 -10.40 7.56 1.59
N ASN A 137 -9.75 6.93 2.59
CA ASN A 137 -10.41 6.49 3.82
C ASN A 137 -10.62 7.68 4.80
N PRO A 138 -11.84 7.90 5.34
CA PRO A 138 -12.12 8.95 6.34
C PRO A 138 -11.18 8.90 7.56
N PHE A 139 -10.74 7.71 7.98
CA PHE A 139 -9.79 7.52 9.07
C PHE A 139 -8.39 8.04 8.72
N CYS A 140 -7.90 7.78 7.51
CA CYS A 140 -6.62 8.32 7.04
C CYS A 140 -6.70 9.84 6.86
N LYS A 141 -7.81 10.37 6.33
CA LYS A 141 -8.08 11.81 6.32
C LYS A 141 -8.04 12.40 7.73
N SER A 142 -8.68 11.78 8.73
CA SER A 142 -8.59 12.27 10.11
C SER A 142 -7.16 12.27 10.67
N ILE A 143 -6.33 11.28 10.34
CA ILE A 143 -4.93 11.24 10.78
C ILE A 143 -4.09 12.30 10.06
N THR A 144 -4.20 12.41 8.74
CA THR A 144 -3.47 13.41 7.93
C THR A 144 -3.91 14.82 8.28
N THR A 145 -5.22 15.05 8.48
CA THR A 145 -5.75 16.32 8.97
C THR A 145 -5.19 16.63 10.36
N VAL A 146 -5.22 15.69 11.31
CA VAL A 146 -4.61 15.88 12.65
C VAL A 146 -3.11 16.20 12.57
N GLN A 147 -2.36 15.56 11.68
CA GLN A 147 -0.94 15.87 11.44
C GLN A 147 -0.72 17.25 10.83
N SER A 148 -1.64 17.71 9.98
CA SER A 148 -1.54 19.01 9.28
C SER A 148 -2.08 20.21 10.07
N VAL A 149 -2.96 20.01 11.06
CA VAL A 149 -3.61 21.08 11.84
C VAL A 149 -3.11 21.19 13.28
N SER A 150 -2.09 20.42 13.66
CA SER A 150 -1.48 20.51 14.99
C SER A 150 -0.21 21.36 14.91
N PRO A 151 -0.25 22.66 15.27
CA PRO A 151 0.95 23.47 15.42
C PRO A 151 1.66 23.04 16.72
N MET A 152 2.34 21.90 16.68
CA MET A 152 3.12 21.42 17.82
C MET A 152 4.43 22.21 17.89
N ASP A 153 4.59 22.97 18.97
CA ASP A 153 5.85 23.65 19.28
C ASP A 153 6.93 22.63 19.69
N GLU A 154 8.20 22.99 19.57
CA GLU A 154 9.35 22.06 19.66
C GLU A 154 9.39 21.28 20.99
N ALA A 155 8.88 21.90 22.06
CA ALA A 155 8.72 21.27 23.37
C ALA A 155 7.64 20.16 23.40
N GLU A 156 6.55 20.31 22.64
CA GLU A 156 5.49 19.31 22.52
C GLU A 156 5.93 18.11 21.68
N ILE A 157 6.77 18.32 20.66
CA ILE A 157 7.38 17.25 19.86
C ILE A 157 8.32 16.40 20.73
N ILE A 158 9.10 17.04 21.60
CA ILE A 158 10.00 16.35 22.54
C ILE A 158 9.19 15.59 23.59
N ALA A 159 8.11 16.17 24.11
CA ALA A 159 7.21 15.51 25.06
C ALA A 159 6.46 14.33 24.43
N ALA A 160 5.95 14.47 23.21
CA ALA A 160 5.27 13.41 22.47
C ALA A 160 6.22 12.25 22.13
N ARG A 161 7.47 12.54 21.74
CA ARG A 161 8.51 11.51 21.54
C ARG A 161 8.92 10.83 22.85
N LYS A 162 9.00 11.58 23.96
CA LYS A 162 9.32 11.04 25.28
C LYS A 162 8.18 10.17 25.82
N ASN A 163 6.94 10.57 25.56
CA ASN A 163 5.75 9.76 25.81
C ASN A 163 5.77 8.51 24.93
N LEU A 164 5.93 8.61 23.61
CA LEU A 164 6.02 7.43 22.73
C LEU A 164 7.09 6.43 23.22
N LYS A 165 8.27 6.93 23.61
CA LYS A 165 9.34 6.10 24.21
C LYS A 165 8.99 5.53 25.58
N SER A 166 8.27 6.27 26.42
CA SER A 166 7.77 5.80 27.72
C SER A 166 6.78 4.66 27.54
N TRP A 167 5.81 4.80 26.62
CA TRP A 167 4.80 3.79 26.33
C TRP A 167 5.43 2.54 25.66
N MET A 168 6.40 2.72 24.76
CA MET A 168 7.20 1.63 24.19
C MET A 168 8.14 0.92 25.21
N ARG A 169 8.40 1.53 26.37
CA ARG A 169 9.23 0.96 27.44
C ARG A 169 8.38 0.25 28.50
N THR A 170 7.15 0.72 28.76
CA THR A 170 6.19 0.02 29.62
C THR A 170 5.81 -1.35 29.05
N ASP A 171 5.69 -1.46 27.72
CA ASP A 171 5.43 -2.74 27.01
C ASP A 171 6.57 -3.77 27.11
N ARG A 172 7.81 -3.33 27.46
CA ARG A 172 8.96 -4.23 27.71
C ARG A 172 9.26 -4.45 29.19
N SER A 173 8.44 -3.89 30.08
CA SER A 173 8.58 -4.03 31.54
C SER A 173 7.50 -4.95 32.14
N ALA A 174 6.70 -5.58 31.28
CA ALA A 174 5.67 -6.54 31.64
C ALA A 174 6.05 -7.99 31.23
N GLU A 175 7.34 -8.28 31.19
CA GLU A 175 7.93 -9.63 31.19
C GLU A 175 8.77 -9.83 32.44
#